data_AF-A0A849B4Z2-F1
#
_entry.id   AF-A0A849B4Z2-F1
#
_cell.length_a   1.000
_cell.length_b   1.000
_cell.length_c   1.000
_cell.angle_alpha   90.00
_cell.angle_beta   90.00
_cell.angle_gamma   90.00
#
_symmetry.space_group_name_H-M   'P 1'
#
loop_
_entity.id
_entity.type
_entity.pdbx_description
1 polymer ?
#
loop_
_entity_poly.entity_id
_entity_poly.type
_entity_poly.pdbx_seq_one_letter_code
_entity_poly.pdbx_strand_id
1 'polypeptide(L)'
;MARKGGRAAAAAVAAAGRAVVAACTLLAFAPAQAGPAGADGEYFVHQVEPGDTLFWVAQRYTGRADVWRELQALNRVADPYRLPIGTQVRIPLARIPVTVTSARVVSVVGQADANGAALRPGMRVDERPGCRRAPMAW
;
A
#
# COMPACT_ATOMS: atom_id res chain seq x y z
N MET A 1 60.96 40.67 8.46
CA MET A 1 61.58 40.93 7.15
C MET A 1 62.38 39.71 6.73
N ALA A 2 62.41 39.39 5.42
CA ALA A 2 63.01 38.21 4.78
C ALA A 2 62.18 36.91 4.95
N ARG A 3 61.87 36.11 3.92
CA ARG A 3 62.48 35.92 2.60
C ARG A 3 61.53 35.11 1.68
N LYS A 4 61.64 35.36 0.35
CA LYS A 4 61.57 34.40 -0.78
C LYS A 4 60.38 33.43 -0.84
N GLY A 5 59.52 33.42 -1.87
CA GLY A 5 59.86 33.38 -3.29
C GLY A 5 60.25 31.96 -3.71
N GLY A 6 59.40 31.25 -4.46
CA GLY A 6 59.75 29.96 -5.05
C GLY A 6 58.56 29.12 -5.52
N ARG A 7 58.23 29.24 -6.81
CA ARG A 7 57.34 28.34 -7.58
C ARG A 7 57.88 26.90 -7.53
N ALA A 8 57.00 25.89 -7.49
CA ALA A 8 57.12 24.74 -8.38
C ALA A 8 55.94 23.76 -8.21
N ALA A 9 55.48 23.31 -9.37
CA ALA A 9 54.92 21.99 -9.64
C ALA A 9 53.56 21.65 -9.00
N ALA A 10 52.52 21.92 -9.80
CA ALA A 10 51.49 20.94 -10.11
C ALA A 10 51.99 19.50 -9.92
N ALA A 11 51.38 18.78 -8.97
CA ALA A 11 51.55 17.35 -8.84
C ALA A 11 50.17 16.70 -8.76
N ALA A 12 49.88 15.95 -9.83
CA ALA A 12 48.94 14.85 -9.87
C ALA A 12 47.44 15.16 -9.70
N VAL A 13 46.87 15.80 -10.72
CA VAL A 13 45.54 15.37 -11.19
C VAL A 13 45.75 14.08 -11.98
N ALA A 14 45.66 12.93 -11.32
CA ALA A 14 45.28 11.68 -11.96
C ALA A 14 45.09 10.59 -10.91
N ALA A 15 44.02 9.83 -11.08
CA ALA A 15 43.78 8.51 -10.50
C ALA A 15 43.39 8.45 -9.02
N ALA A 16 42.12 8.76 -8.74
CA ALA A 16 41.25 7.81 -8.02
C ALA A 16 39.77 8.18 -8.15
N GLY A 17 39.33 8.56 -9.36
CA GLY A 17 37.91 8.72 -9.71
C GLY A 17 37.17 7.38 -9.81
N ARG A 18 37.27 6.53 -8.78
CA ARG A 18 36.59 5.23 -8.68
C ARG A 18 36.12 4.87 -7.26
N ALA A 19 36.50 5.62 -6.23
CA ALA A 19 36.21 5.24 -4.83
C ALA A 19 35.08 6.05 -4.15
N VAL A 20 34.42 6.97 -4.86
CA VAL A 20 33.27 7.73 -4.31
C VAL A 20 31.91 7.16 -4.78
N VAL A 21 31.90 6.32 -5.83
CA VAL A 21 30.66 5.71 -6.36
C VAL A 21 30.14 4.57 -5.47
N ALA A 22 31.00 3.95 -4.65
CA ALA A 22 30.65 2.79 -3.82
C ALA A 22 29.85 3.14 -2.55
N ALA A 23 29.77 4.42 -2.15
CA ALA A 23 29.05 4.84 -0.95
C ALA A 23 27.56 5.19 -1.20
N CYS A 24 27.17 5.44 -2.46
CA CYS A 24 25.78 5.77 -2.81
C CYS A 24 24.92 4.57 -3.24
N THR A 25 25.50 3.37 -3.42
CA THR A 25 24.75 2.22 -3.94
C THR A 25 24.18 1.30 -2.85
N LEU A 26 24.49 1.50 -1.57
CA LEU A 26 24.05 0.61 -0.48
C LEU A 26 22.91 1.16 0.39
N LEU A 27 22.34 2.33 0.07
CA LEU A 27 21.29 2.99 0.88
C LEU A 27 19.92 3.13 0.21
N ALA A 28 19.70 2.58 -0.99
CA ALA A 28 18.49 2.87 -1.77
C ALA A 28 17.46 1.74 -1.85
N PHE A 29 17.69 0.58 -1.25
CA PHE A 29 16.74 -0.55 -1.32
C PHE A 29 15.83 -0.61 -0.09
N ALA A 30 15.07 0.46 0.16
CA ALA A 30 13.91 0.36 1.02
C ALA A 30 12.78 -0.30 0.21
N PRO A 31 12.21 -1.44 0.66
CA PRO A 31 11.03 -1.99 0.01
C PRO A 31 9.91 -0.95 0.10
N ALA A 32 9.51 -0.38 -1.03
CA ALA A 32 8.32 0.45 -1.11
C ALA A 32 7.11 -0.44 -0.81
N GLN A 33 6.60 -0.37 0.40
CA GLN A 33 5.38 -1.04 0.79
C GLN A 33 4.21 -0.31 0.12
N ALA A 34 3.86 -0.75 -1.10
CA ALA A 34 2.66 -0.31 -1.77
C ALA A 34 1.45 -0.96 -1.07
N GLY A 35 0.89 -0.26 -0.09
CA GLY A 35 -0.43 -0.59 0.44
C GLY A 35 -1.52 -0.31 -0.60
N PRO A 36 -2.73 -0.88 -0.45
CA PRO A 36 -3.87 -0.51 -1.28
C PRO A 36 -4.06 1.01 -1.23
N ALA A 37 -4.19 1.64 -2.41
CA ALA A 37 -4.33 3.08 -2.51
C ALA A 37 -5.51 3.56 -1.66
N GLY A 38 -5.24 4.50 -0.75
CA GLY A 38 -6.23 5.05 0.17
C GLY A 38 -6.37 4.31 1.51
N ALA A 39 -5.67 3.21 1.78
CA ALA A 39 -5.66 2.64 3.12
C ALA A 39 -4.67 3.40 4.04
N ASP A 40 -5.17 3.91 5.16
CA ASP A 40 -4.43 4.54 6.24
C ASP A 40 -4.75 3.81 7.56
N GLY A 41 -3.95 2.79 7.88
CA GLY A 41 -4.17 1.92 9.04
C GLY A 41 -5.51 1.17 8.94
N GLU A 42 -6.39 1.40 9.92
CA GLU A 42 -7.73 0.80 9.98
C GLU A 42 -8.79 1.57 9.16
N TYR A 43 -8.38 2.61 8.43
CA TYR A 43 -9.26 3.47 7.67
C TYR A 43 -9.00 3.38 6.17
N PHE A 44 -10.06 3.48 5.39
CA PHE A 44 -10.01 3.87 4.00
C PHE A 44 -10.21 5.39 3.91
N VAL A 45 -9.37 6.08 3.14
CA VAL A 45 -9.32 7.52 2.98
C VAL A 45 -9.82 7.87 1.59
N HIS A 46 -11.00 8.49 1.54
CA HIS A 46 -11.60 9.02 0.31
C HIS A 46 -11.26 10.50 0.16
N GLN A 47 -10.75 10.89 -1.01
CA GLN A 47 -10.55 12.31 -1.35
C GLN A 47 -11.88 12.87 -1.87
N VAL A 48 -12.38 13.91 -1.21
CA VAL A 48 -13.67 14.53 -1.58
C VAL A 48 -13.58 15.18 -2.96
N GLU A 49 -14.44 14.73 -3.87
CA GLU A 49 -14.63 15.29 -5.19
C GLU A 49 -15.80 16.31 -5.20
N PRO A 50 -15.85 17.23 -6.19
CA PRO A 50 -16.97 18.17 -6.31
C PRO A 50 -18.32 17.44 -6.42
N GLY A 51 -19.24 17.75 -5.50
CA GLY A 51 -20.57 17.14 -5.47
C GLY A 51 -20.71 15.94 -4.51
N ASP A 52 -19.62 15.51 -3.88
CA ASP A 52 -19.68 14.47 -2.84
C ASP A 52 -20.46 14.94 -1.60
N THR A 53 -21.21 13.99 -1.04
CA THR A 53 -21.92 14.15 0.25
C THR A 53 -21.57 12.98 1.16
N LEU A 54 -21.67 13.18 2.48
CA LEU A 54 -21.43 12.07 3.42
C LEU A 54 -22.41 10.91 3.21
N PHE A 55 -23.63 11.20 2.77
CA PHE A 55 -24.62 10.19 2.43
C PHE A 55 -24.14 9.30 1.28
N TRP A 56 -23.65 9.93 0.20
CA TRP A 56 -23.16 9.21 -0.96
C TRP A 56 -21.90 8.39 -0.64
N VAL A 57 -20.96 8.98 0.09
CA VAL A 57 -19.73 8.30 0.53
C VAL A 57 -20.08 7.09 1.42
N ALA A 58 -20.99 7.26 2.39
CA ALA A 58 -21.45 6.15 3.24
C ALA A 58 -22.07 5.03 2.41
N GLN A 59 -23.00 5.38 1.51
CA GLN A 59 -23.68 4.40 0.65
C GLN A 59 -22.69 3.68 -0.28
N ARG A 60 -21.72 4.39 -0.84
CA ARG A 60 -20.73 3.84 -1.78
C ARG A 60 -19.80 2.82 -1.13
N TYR A 61 -19.25 3.15 0.04
CA TYR A 61 -18.20 2.34 0.65
C TYR A 61 -18.71 1.32 1.66
N THR A 62 -19.82 1.59 2.35
CA THR A 62 -20.37 0.68 3.37
C THR A 62 -21.61 -0.07 2.89
N GLY A 63 -22.19 0.33 1.74
CA GLY A 63 -23.50 -0.14 1.29
C GLY A 63 -24.67 0.37 2.12
N ARG A 64 -24.40 1.19 3.13
CA ARG A 64 -25.32 1.61 4.18
C ARG A 64 -25.31 3.12 4.36
N ALA A 65 -26.26 3.79 3.72
CA ALA A 65 -26.43 5.23 3.85
C ALA A 65 -26.56 5.69 5.30
N ASP A 66 -27.20 4.92 6.19
CA ASP A 66 -27.46 5.28 7.60
C ASP A 66 -26.19 5.52 8.45
N VAL A 67 -25.03 5.03 7.99
CA VAL A 67 -23.72 5.20 8.64
C VAL A 67 -23.18 6.64 8.50
N TRP A 68 -23.81 7.50 7.71
CA TRP A 68 -23.34 8.88 7.47
C TRP A 68 -23.16 9.70 8.75
N ARG A 69 -23.98 9.49 9.80
CA ARG A 69 -23.87 10.20 11.09
C ARG A 69 -22.62 9.82 11.86
N GLU A 70 -22.24 8.55 11.81
CA GLU A 70 -21.00 8.05 12.44
C GLU A 70 -19.79 8.60 11.71
N LEU A 71 -19.82 8.61 10.37
CA LEU A 71 -18.75 9.22 9.56
C LEU A 71 -18.64 10.73 9.80
N GLN A 72 -19.76 11.42 9.99
CA GLN A 72 -19.77 12.85 10.32
C GLN A 72 -19.03 13.12 11.63
N ALA A 73 -19.35 12.37 12.69
CA ALA A 73 -18.73 12.50 14.00
C ALA A 73 -17.22 12.16 13.95
N LEU A 74 -16.86 11.09 13.24
CA LEU A 74 -15.48 10.65 13.07
C LEU A 74 -14.62 11.70 12.34
N ASN A 75 -15.17 12.32 11.30
CA ASN A 75 -14.45 13.26 10.44
C ASN A 75 -14.64 14.74 10.84
N ARG A 76 -15.44 15.02 11.87
CA ARG A 76 -15.79 16.38 12.34
C ARG A 76 -16.32 17.28 11.22
N VAL A 77 -17.20 16.72 10.37
CA VAL A 77 -17.76 17.45 9.23
C VAL A 77 -18.90 18.35 9.69
N ALA A 78 -18.76 19.66 9.45
CA ALA A 78 -19.76 20.66 9.84
C ALA A 78 -21.06 20.56 9.03
N ASP A 79 -20.96 20.48 7.70
CA ASP A 79 -22.11 20.32 6.80
C ASP A 79 -22.07 18.95 6.09
N PRO A 80 -22.99 18.02 6.41
CA PRO A 80 -23.02 16.70 5.79
C PRO A 80 -23.46 16.72 4.32
N TYR A 81 -24.10 17.80 3.87
CA TYR A 81 -24.57 17.97 2.48
C TYR A 81 -23.55 18.69 1.60
N ARG A 82 -22.52 19.30 2.18
CA ARG A 82 -21.42 19.92 1.45
C ARG A 82 -20.11 19.56 2.11
N LEU A 83 -19.46 18.53 1.58
CA LEU A 83 -18.08 18.24 1.92
C LEU A 83 -17.17 19.29 1.28
N PRO A 84 -16.23 19.92 2.03
CA PRO A 84 -15.28 20.85 1.43
C PRO A 84 -14.36 20.08 0.48
N ILE A 85 -14.27 20.56 -0.76
CA ILE A 85 -13.44 19.96 -1.82
C ILE A 85 -11.98 19.87 -1.33
N GLY A 86 -11.35 18.71 -1.54
CA GLY A 86 -9.97 18.46 -1.10
C GLY A 86 -9.83 18.02 0.37
N THR A 87 -10.94 17.84 1.09
CA THR A 87 -10.93 17.20 2.42
C THR A 87 -10.83 15.69 2.26
N GLN A 88 -10.24 15.02 3.25
CA GLN A 88 -10.18 13.57 3.32
C GLN A 88 -11.27 13.05 4.25
N VAL A 89 -12.07 12.08 3.77
CA VAL A 89 -13.04 11.36 4.58
C VAL A 89 -12.47 10.00 4.94
N ARG A 90 -12.28 9.78 6.24
CA ARG A 90 -11.87 8.51 6.82
C ARG A 90 -13.09 7.62 7.04
N ILE A 91 -13.02 6.40 6.53
CA ILE A 91 -14.06 5.38 6.61
C ILE A 91 -13.44 4.16 7.30
N PRO A 92 -13.96 3.70 8.45
CA PRO A 92 -13.43 2.51 9.10
C PRO A 92 -13.54 1.29 8.19
N LEU A 93 -12.46 0.54 7.98
CA LEU A 93 -12.45 -0.68 7.17
C LEU A 93 -13.42 -1.73 7.72
N ALA A 94 -13.65 -1.76 9.03
CA ALA A 94 -14.63 -2.62 9.68
C ALA A 94 -16.09 -2.36 9.24
N ARG A 95 -16.38 -1.19 8.65
CA ARG A 95 -17.70 -0.84 8.09
C ARG A 95 -17.82 -1.16 6.60
N ILE A 96 -16.73 -1.50 5.93
CA ILE A 96 -16.71 -1.87 4.52
C ILE A 96 -16.97 -3.37 4.41
N PRO A 97 -18.05 -3.81 3.73
CA PRO A 97 -18.35 -5.23 3.60
C PRO A 97 -17.24 -5.94 2.83
N VAL A 98 -16.65 -6.97 3.45
CA VAL A 98 -15.71 -7.86 2.77
C VAL A 98 -16.51 -8.93 2.04
N THR A 99 -16.62 -8.77 0.73
CA THR A 99 -17.20 -9.82 -0.13
C THR A 99 -16.10 -10.80 -0.49
N VAL A 100 -16.08 -11.97 0.16
CA VAL A 100 -15.21 -13.08 -0.27
C VAL A 100 -15.74 -13.60 -1.60
N THR A 101 -14.96 -13.48 -2.67
CA THR A 101 -15.33 -14.09 -3.94
C THR A 101 -14.73 -15.50 -4.00
N SER A 102 -15.50 -16.47 -4.49
CA SER A 102 -14.97 -17.82 -4.67
C SER A 102 -14.05 -17.83 -5.89
N ALA A 103 -12.77 -18.16 -5.73
CA ALA A 103 -11.86 -18.40 -6.83
C ALA A 103 -12.04 -19.85 -7.35
N ARG A 104 -11.92 -20.05 -8.66
CA ARG A 104 -11.86 -21.40 -9.25
C ARG A 104 -10.40 -21.81 -9.38
N VAL A 105 -10.07 -23.01 -8.90
CA VAL A 105 -8.76 -23.61 -9.13
C VAL A 105 -8.65 -23.97 -10.61
N VAL A 106 -7.82 -23.25 -11.37
CA VAL A 106 -7.63 -23.50 -12.82
C VAL A 106 -6.60 -24.60 -13.07
N SER A 107 -5.53 -24.64 -12.26
CA SER A 107 -4.52 -25.69 -12.31
C SER A 107 -3.81 -25.81 -10.95
N VAL A 108 -3.32 -27.01 -10.64
CA VAL A 108 -2.53 -27.30 -9.43
C VAL A 108 -1.21 -27.93 -9.85
N VAL A 109 -0.09 -27.36 -9.41
CA VAL A 109 1.26 -27.91 -9.64
C VAL A 109 1.85 -28.32 -8.29
N GLY A 110 2.16 -29.62 -8.15
CA GLY A 110 2.58 -30.21 -6.87
C GLY A 110 1.41 -30.56 -5.95
N GLN A 111 1.66 -30.57 -4.63
CA GLN A 111 0.62 -30.78 -3.61
C GLN A 111 0.20 -29.42 -3.05
N ALA A 112 -1.09 -29.08 -3.20
CA ALA A 112 -1.70 -27.89 -2.63
C ALA A 112 -2.97 -28.30 -1.87
N ASP A 113 -3.12 -27.82 -0.65
CA ASP A 113 -4.31 -28.05 0.17
C ASP A 113 -5.01 -26.72 0.47
N ALA A 114 -6.35 -26.73 0.53
CA ALA A 114 -7.15 -25.64 1.10
C ALA A 114 -8.16 -26.23 2.09
N ASN A 115 -8.29 -25.59 3.26
CA ASN A 115 -9.19 -26.05 4.33
C ASN A 115 -8.94 -27.52 4.75
N GLY A 116 -7.70 -28.01 4.62
CA GLY A 116 -7.33 -29.39 4.93
C GLY A 116 -7.64 -30.42 3.83
N ALA A 117 -8.09 -29.98 2.64
CA ALA A 117 -8.37 -30.86 1.50
C ALA A 117 -7.43 -30.56 0.32
N ALA A 118 -6.93 -31.61 -0.33
CA ALA A 118 -6.11 -31.47 -1.54
C ALA A 118 -6.90 -30.82 -2.68
N LEU A 119 -6.35 -29.73 -3.23
CA LEU A 119 -6.94 -28.97 -4.33
C LEU A 119 -6.90 -29.75 -5.64
N ARG A 120 -7.99 -29.66 -6.41
CA ARG A 120 -8.09 -30.18 -7.78
C ARG A 120 -8.59 -29.09 -8.73
N PRO A 121 -8.16 -29.09 -10.01
CA PRO A 121 -8.73 -28.21 -11.01
C PRO A 121 -10.27 -28.30 -11.04
N GLY A 122 -10.95 -27.17 -11.12
CA GLY A 122 -12.41 -27.06 -11.10
C GLY A 122 -13.03 -26.84 -9.72
N MET A 123 -12.29 -27.01 -8.62
CA MET A 123 -12.80 -26.71 -7.28
C MET A 123 -13.02 -25.20 -7.08
N ARG A 124 -14.08 -24.84 -6.34
CA ARG A 124 -14.28 -23.50 -5.79
C ARG A 124 -13.62 -23.42 -4.43
N VAL A 125 -12.79 -22.39 -4.24
CA VAL A 125 -12.09 -22.13 -3.00
C VAL A 125 -12.43 -20.70 -2.57
N ASP A 126 -12.87 -20.54 -1.32
CA ASP A 126 -13.12 -19.22 -0.75
C ASP A 126 -11.79 -18.51 -0.45
N GLU A 127 -11.73 -17.20 -0.63
CA GLU A 127 -10.53 -16.37 -0.39
C GLU A 127 -10.05 -16.34 1.07
N ARG A 128 -10.81 -16.90 2.02
CA ARG A 128 -10.43 -16.91 3.44
C ARG A 128 -9.39 -18.01 3.72
N PRO A 129 -8.26 -17.72 4.40
CA PRO A 129 -7.03 -18.44 4.13
C PRO A 129 -6.95 -19.78 4.86
N GLY A 130 -6.78 -20.82 4.05
CA GLY A 130 -6.19 -22.10 4.47
C GLY A 130 -5.38 -22.74 3.35
N CYS A 131 -4.95 -21.97 2.34
CA CYS A 131 -4.18 -22.50 1.22
C CYS A 131 -2.71 -22.66 1.65
N ARG A 132 -2.26 -23.89 1.87
CA ARG A 132 -0.86 -24.21 2.14
C ARG A 132 -0.26 -24.94 0.95
N ARG A 133 0.99 -24.59 0.63
CA ARG A 133 1.85 -25.35 -0.28
C ARG A 133 2.76 -26.21 0.60
N ALA A 134 2.63 -27.53 0.50
CA ALA A 134 3.54 -28.42 1.21
C ALA A 134 4.98 -28.24 0.68
N PRO A 135 6.02 -28.31 1.53
CA PRO A 135 7.39 -28.30 1.07
C PRO A 135 7.65 -29.51 0.17
N MET A 136 8.27 -29.28 -0.99
CA MET A 136 8.71 -30.35 -1.89
C MET A 136 9.84 -31.13 -1.20
N ALA A 137 9.57 -32.38 -0.79
CA ALA A 137 10.63 -33.31 -0.43
C ALA A 137 11.28 -33.80 -1.74
N TRP A 138 12.57 -33.50 -1.90
CA TRP A 138 13.42 -34.06 -2.95
C TRP A 138 13.92 -35.45 -2.57
#